data_AF-A0A1N6T4V0-F1
#
_entry.id   AF-A0A1N6T4V0-F1
#
_cell.length_a   1.000
_cell.length_b   1.000
_cell.length_c   1.000
_cell.angle_alpha   90.00
_cell.angle_beta   90.00
_cell.angle_gamma   90.00
#
_symmetry.space_group_name_H-M   'P 1'
#
loop_
_entity.id
_entity.type
_entity.pdbx_description
1 polymer ?
#
loop_
_entity_poly.entity_id
_entity_poly.type
_entity_poly.pdbx_seq_one_letter_code
_entity_poly.pdbx_strand_id
1 'polypeptide(L)'
;MPNEEASTAPFTAHAGDLVFFAFALCALMALGLAVQRTWTVATATEHSKTNAERLGHWLQQAVQGDDGVCPELTDRGMPVRWEGCLRTITAPEGPLAAMRNPFSGHAPEIVDRCRPGSTGTFGQLMLEAHAGPAATDPGRVAAAPAPGEAPPAAWTLKLQVCDGAGYPIPVQELAMRP
;
A
#
# COMPACT_ATOMS: atom_id res chain seq x y z
N MET A 1 -64.13 29.73 -18.85
CA MET A 1 -62.80 29.24 -18.44
C MET A 1 -61.80 30.30 -18.87
N PRO A 2 -61.22 31.07 -17.94
CA PRO A 2 -60.19 32.04 -18.29
C PRO A 2 -58.85 31.31 -18.46
N ASN A 3 -58.17 31.58 -19.56
CA ASN A 3 -56.84 31.06 -19.85
C ASN A 3 -55.83 31.70 -18.89
N GLU A 4 -55.02 30.87 -18.23
CA GLU A 4 -53.79 31.30 -17.55
C GLU A 4 -52.80 31.79 -18.62
N GLU A 5 -52.64 33.10 -18.74
CA GLU A 5 -51.54 33.69 -19.50
C GLU A 5 -50.24 33.49 -18.70
N ALA A 6 -49.39 32.59 -19.17
CA ALA A 6 -48.07 32.37 -18.62
C ALA A 6 -47.23 33.66 -18.78
N SER A 7 -46.95 34.31 -17.66
CA SER A 7 -46.07 35.48 -17.59
C SER A 7 -44.64 35.10 -17.96
N THR A 8 -44.26 35.32 -19.22
CA THR A 8 -42.88 35.22 -19.71
C THR A 8 -42.19 36.56 -19.55
N ALA A 9 -41.92 36.99 -18.32
CA ALA A 9 -41.00 38.10 -18.09
C ALA A 9 -39.57 37.64 -18.45
N PRO A 10 -38.81 38.37 -19.27
CA PRO A 10 -37.44 38.01 -19.59
C PRO A 10 -36.57 38.14 -18.32
N PHE A 11 -35.83 37.07 -17.99
CA PHE A 11 -34.84 37.08 -16.92
C PHE A 11 -33.72 38.06 -17.29
N THR A 12 -33.80 39.31 -16.82
CA THR A 12 -32.71 40.27 -16.94
C THR A 12 -31.69 39.99 -15.86
N ALA A 13 -30.69 39.15 -16.16
CA ALA A 13 -29.59 38.87 -15.25
C ALA A 13 -28.85 40.18 -14.92
N HIS A 14 -28.78 40.55 -13.65
CA HIS A 14 -27.96 41.68 -13.24
C HIS A 14 -26.48 41.28 -13.33
N ALA A 15 -25.59 42.24 -13.63
CA ALA A 15 -24.15 41.95 -13.76
C ALA A 15 -23.56 41.26 -12.50
N GLY A 16 -24.11 41.57 -11.32
CA GLY A 16 -23.76 40.93 -10.06
C GLY A 16 -24.13 39.44 -10.01
N ASP A 17 -25.29 39.06 -10.55
CA ASP A 17 -25.73 37.66 -10.61
C ASP A 17 -24.80 36.85 -11.51
N LEU A 18 -24.40 37.42 -12.66
CA LEU A 18 -23.48 36.77 -13.60
C LEU A 18 -22.09 36.53 -12.97
N VAL A 19 -21.55 37.52 -12.24
CA VAL A 19 -20.28 37.36 -11.49
C VAL A 19 -20.41 36.31 -10.39
N PHE A 20 -21.52 36.32 -9.65
CA PHE A 20 -21.79 35.32 -8.61
C PHE A 20 -21.84 33.91 -9.19
N PHE A 21 -22.57 33.69 -10.29
CA PHE A 21 -22.65 32.37 -10.94
C PHE A 21 -21.30 31.92 -11.49
N ALA A 22 -20.53 32.82 -12.09
CA ALA A 22 -19.17 32.51 -12.55
C ALA A 22 -18.27 32.09 -11.39
N PHE A 23 -18.30 32.81 -10.27
CA PHE A 23 -17.55 32.46 -9.07
C PHE A 23 -18.00 31.12 -8.48
N ALA A 24 -19.32 30.91 -8.34
CA ALA A 24 -19.87 29.66 -7.83
C ALA A 24 -19.48 28.46 -8.71
N LEU A 25 -19.52 28.61 -10.03
CA LEU A 25 -19.08 27.57 -10.96
C LEU A 25 -17.57 27.28 -10.79
N CYS A 26 -16.73 28.32 -10.70
CA CYS A 26 -15.30 28.15 -10.43
C CYS A 26 -15.04 27.43 -9.10
N ALA A 27 -15.77 27.76 -8.04
CA ALA A 27 -15.66 27.11 -6.75
C ALA A 27 -16.04 25.62 -6.82
N LEU A 28 -17.14 25.29 -7.51
CA LEU A 28 -17.57 23.90 -7.73
C LEU A 28 -16.55 23.09 -8.53
N MET A 29 -15.97 23.68 -9.58
CA MET A 29 -14.92 23.05 -10.38
C MET A 29 -13.67 22.77 -9.53
N ALA A 30 -13.23 23.74 -8.71
CA ALA A 30 -12.09 23.57 -7.82
C ALA A 30 -12.33 22.44 -6.80
N LEU A 31 -13.54 22.36 -6.22
CA LEU A 31 -13.93 21.29 -5.32
C LEU A 31 -13.91 19.92 -6.02
N GLY A 32 -14.46 19.85 -7.23
CA GLY A 32 -14.46 18.62 -8.04
C GLY A 32 -13.04 18.12 -8.33
N LEU A 33 -12.13 19.01 -8.69
CA LEU A 33 -10.71 18.67 -8.91
C LEU A 33 -10.02 18.20 -7.62
N ALA A 34 -10.32 18.82 -6.48
CA ALA A 34 -9.78 18.38 -5.20
C ALA A 34 -10.27 16.97 -4.83
N VAL A 35 -11.57 16.70 -4.99
CA VAL A 35 -12.18 15.38 -4.75
C VAL A 35 -11.60 14.33 -5.69
N GLN A 36 -11.42 14.65 -6.97
CA GLN A 36 -10.83 13.71 -7.93
C GLN A 36 -9.41 13.30 -7.52
N ARG A 37 -8.58 14.27 -7.07
CA ARG A 37 -7.22 13.98 -6.61
C ARG A 37 -7.22 13.08 -5.37
N THR A 38 -8.02 13.41 -4.35
CA THR A 38 -8.07 12.59 -3.14
C THR A 38 -8.58 11.18 -3.42
N TRP A 39 -9.55 11.04 -4.33
CA TRP A 39 -10.07 9.74 -4.77
C TRP A 39 -9.00 8.87 -5.43
N THR A 40 -8.21 9.44 -6.36
CA THR A 40 -7.14 8.68 -7.04
C THR A 40 -6.08 8.18 -6.06
N VAL A 41 -5.68 8.99 -5.07
CA VAL A 41 -4.71 8.60 -4.05
C VAL A 41 -5.29 7.54 -3.10
N ALA A 42 -6.54 7.71 -2.68
CA ALA A 42 -7.21 6.74 -1.79
C ALA A 42 -7.34 5.37 -2.47
N THR A 43 -7.84 5.33 -3.71
CA THR A 43 -7.97 4.08 -4.48
C THR A 43 -6.62 3.41 -4.74
N ALA A 44 -5.60 4.17 -5.11
CA ALA A 44 -4.24 3.64 -5.26
C ALA A 44 -3.69 3.06 -3.95
N THR A 45 -3.98 3.70 -2.81
CA THR A 45 -3.55 3.19 -1.49
C THR A 45 -4.25 1.87 -1.17
N GLU A 46 -5.56 1.77 -1.39
CA GLU A 46 -6.31 0.52 -1.16
C GLU A 46 -5.83 -0.62 -2.07
N HIS A 47 -5.59 -0.37 -3.36
CA HIS A 47 -5.01 -1.37 -4.25
C HIS A 47 -3.62 -1.82 -3.80
N SER A 48 -2.81 -0.91 -3.28
CA SER A 48 -1.49 -1.24 -2.74
C SER A 48 -1.58 -2.13 -1.49
N LYS A 49 -2.56 -1.87 -0.60
CA LYS A 49 -2.86 -2.76 0.54
C LYS A 49 -3.29 -4.14 0.07
N THR A 50 -4.18 -4.24 -0.90
CA THR A 50 -4.60 -5.55 -1.45
C THR A 50 -3.42 -6.33 -2.05
N ASN A 51 -2.46 -5.66 -2.70
CA ASN A 51 -1.24 -6.33 -3.18
C ASN A 51 -0.41 -6.87 -1.99
N ALA A 52 -0.25 -6.07 -0.93
CA ALA A 52 0.41 -6.52 0.28
C ALA A 52 -0.33 -7.70 0.93
N GLU A 53 -1.65 -7.67 1.04
CA GLU A 53 -2.45 -8.81 1.56
C GLU A 53 -2.25 -10.08 0.74
N ARG A 54 -2.19 -9.97 -0.59
CA ARG A 54 -1.88 -11.11 -1.48
C ARG A 54 -0.51 -11.69 -1.21
N LEU A 55 0.51 -10.83 -1.05
CA LEU A 55 1.85 -11.29 -0.66
C LEU A 55 1.82 -11.94 0.71
N GLY A 56 1.10 -11.35 1.67
CA GLY A 56 0.95 -11.87 3.02
C GLY A 56 0.32 -13.26 3.06
N HIS A 57 -0.75 -13.49 2.29
CA HIS A 57 -1.34 -14.81 2.11
C HIS A 57 -0.37 -15.80 1.46
N TRP A 58 0.37 -15.38 0.43
CA TRP A 58 1.40 -16.21 -0.19
C TRP A 58 2.50 -16.58 0.81
N LEU A 59 2.99 -15.63 1.61
CA LEU A 59 3.98 -15.85 2.67
C LEU A 59 3.46 -16.82 3.73
N GLN A 60 2.21 -16.65 4.15
CA GLN A 60 1.58 -17.52 5.13
C GLN A 60 1.50 -18.98 4.61
N GLN A 61 1.16 -19.16 3.33
CA GLN A 61 1.16 -20.48 2.71
C GLN A 61 2.58 -21.05 2.56
N ALA A 62 3.54 -20.21 2.17
CA ALA A 62 4.94 -20.62 2.00
C ALA A 62 5.60 -21.06 3.32
N VAL A 63 5.19 -20.48 4.45
CA VAL A 63 5.66 -20.85 5.80
C VAL A 63 4.98 -22.10 6.34
N GLN A 64 3.74 -22.39 5.90
CA GLN A 64 2.96 -23.55 6.38
C GLN A 64 3.09 -24.81 5.51
N GLY A 65 3.59 -24.70 4.28
CA GLY A 65 3.70 -25.83 3.35
C GLY A 65 4.92 -26.72 3.60
N ASP A 66 4.72 -28.05 3.56
CA ASP A 66 5.79 -29.06 3.71
C ASP A 66 6.82 -29.06 2.56
N ASP A 67 6.45 -28.55 1.37
CA ASP A 67 7.32 -28.42 0.19
C ASP A 67 7.99 -27.03 0.07
N GLY A 68 7.96 -26.25 1.16
CA GLY A 68 8.36 -24.85 1.31
C GLY A 68 9.01 -24.16 0.10
N VAL A 69 8.31 -23.22 -0.53
CA VAL A 69 8.85 -22.29 -1.54
C VAL A 69 9.92 -21.36 -0.94
N CYS A 70 9.96 -21.29 0.39
CA CYS A 70 11.08 -20.80 1.18
C CYS A 70 11.65 -21.96 2.03
N PRO A 71 12.32 -22.95 1.42
CA PRO A 71 12.72 -24.18 2.11
C PRO A 71 13.80 -23.91 3.15
N GLU A 72 14.60 -22.85 2.92
CA GLU A 72 15.56 -22.34 3.90
C GLU A 72 14.91 -21.74 5.14
N LEU A 73 13.57 -21.58 5.22
CA LEU A 73 12.86 -21.21 6.46
C LEU A 73 12.36 -22.41 7.25
N THR A 74 12.34 -23.60 6.65
CA THR A 74 11.71 -24.82 7.19
C THR A 74 12.67 -26.00 7.32
N ASP A 75 13.92 -25.87 6.85
CA ASP A 75 14.86 -26.99 6.85
C ASP A 75 15.44 -27.25 8.25
N ARG A 76 14.94 -28.32 8.88
CA ARG A 76 15.33 -28.76 10.22
C ARG A 76 16.75 -29.32 10.22
N GLY A 77 17.73 -28.43 10.31
CA GLY A 77 19.14 -28.79 10.47
C GLY A 77 20.11 -27.89 9.71
N MET A 78 19.62 -27.06 8.78
CA MET A 78 20.40 -25.98 8.18
C MET A 78 20.04 -24.63 8.83
N PRO A 79 20.98 -23.68 8.93
CA PRO A 79 20.65 -22.35 9.43
C PRO A 79 19.59 -21.75 8.51
N VAL A 80 18.49 -21.28 9.11
CA VAL A 80 17.43 -20.64 8.36
C VAL A 80 18.01 -19.41 7.63
N ARG A 81 17.78 -19.24 6.32
CA ARG A 81 18.28 -18.06 5.57
C ARG A 81 17.14 -17.32 4.88
N TRP A 82 16.81 -16.16 5.44
CA TRP A 82 15.80 -15.25 4.89
C TRP A 82 16.11 -14.82 3.44
N GLU A 83 17.39 -14.74 3.09
CA GLU A 83 17.85 -14.35 1.75
C GLU A 83 17.26 -15.21 0.63
N GLY A 84 17.19 -16.54 0.81
CA GLY A 84 16.58 -17.42 -0.19
C GLY A 84 15.11 -17.11 -0.43
N CYS A 85 14.37 -16.86 0.64
CA CYS A 85 12.96 -16.47 0.56
C CYS A 85 12.79 -15.11 -0.13
N LEU A 86 13.62 -14.12 0.22
CA LEU A 86 13.59 -12.79 -0.39
C LEU A 86 13.90 -12.85 -1.89
N ARG A 87 14.85 -13.69 -2.32
CA ARG A 87 15.14 -13.93 -3.74
C ARG A 87 13.93 -14.51 -4.46
N THR A 88 13.23 -15.48 -3.86
CA THR A 88 12.01 -16.05 -4.47
C THR A 88 10.89 -15.02 -4.58
N ILE A 89 10.71 -14.17 -3.57
CA ILE A 89 9.70 -13.10 -3.59
C ILE A 89 9.96 -12.09 -4.72
N THR A 90 11.23 -11.72 -4.91
CA THR A 90 11.69 -10.70 -5.86
C THR A 90 12.09 -11.26 -7.23
N ALA A 91 11.99 -12.57 -7.43
CA ALA A 91 12.30 -13.20 -8.71
C ALA A 91 11.37 -12.72 -9.84
N PRO A 92 11.80 -12.76 -11.11
CA PRO A 92 10.97 -12.40 -12.27
C PRO A 92 9.64 -13.18 -12.37
N GLU A 93 9.61 -14.40 -11.86
CA GLU A 93 8.45 -15.28 -11.76
C GLU A 93 7.83 -15.32 -10.34
N GLY A 94 8.36 -14.50 -9.43
CA GLY A 94 7.94 -14.42 -8.05
C GLY A 94 6.56 -13.78 -7.86
N PRO A 95 6.00 -13.84 -6.64
CA PRO A 95 4.68 -13.30 -6.32
C PRO A 95 4.56 -11.80 -6.63
N LEU A 96 5.65 -11.02 -6.54
CA LEU A 96 5.63 -9.58 -6.82
C LEU A 96 5.51 -9.26 -8.31
N ALA A 97 6.05 -10.12 -9.18
CA ALA A 97 6.08 -9.86 -10.62
C ALA A 97 4.67 -9.81 -11.25
N ALA A 98 3.71 -10.54 -10.66
CA ALA A 98 2.31 -10.52 -11.07
C ALA A 98 1.52 -9.31 -10.53
N MET A 99 2.09 -8.55 -9.60
CA MET A 99 1.44 -7.40 -8.99
C MET A 99 1.78 -6.11 -9.72
N ARG A 100 0.91 -5.10 -9.60
CA ARG A 100 1.18 -3.74 -10.09
C ARG A 100 0.99 -2.74 -8.97
N ASN A 101 2.01 -1.91 -8.75
CA ASN A 101 1.93 -0.73 -7.93
C ASN A 101 1.07 0.32 -8.66
N PRO A 102 -0.06 0.78 -8.09
CA PRO A 102 -0.97 1.72 -8.74
C PRO A 102 -0.44 3.16 -8.83
N PHE A 103 0.64 3.50 -8.10
CA PHE A 103 1.29 4.81 -8.18
C PHE A 103 2.34 4.90 -9.29
N SER A 104 3.10 3.81 -9.51
CA SER A 104 4.17 3.78 -10.51
C SER A 104 3.80 3.01 -11.79
N GLY A 105 2.81 2.14 -11.72
CA GLY A 105 2.44 1.21 -12.80
C GLY A 105 3.39 0.01 -12.95
N HIS A 106 4.51 -0.04 -12.22
CA HIS A 106 5.49 -1.12 -12.24
C HIS A 106 5.18 -2.18 -11.18
N ALA A 107 5.89 -3.31 -11.20
CA ALA A 107 5.83 -4.26 -10.09
C ALA A 107 6.26 -3.57 -8.79
N PRO A 108 5.58 -3.81 -7.66
CA PRO A 108 6.01 -3.28 -6.39
C PRO A 108 7.35 -3.91 -5.98
N GLU A 109 8.23 -3.09 -5.43
CA GLU A 109 9.51 -3.50 -4.89
C GLU A 109 9.44 -3.57 -3.37
N ILE A 110 10.34 -4.36 -2.77
CA ILE A 110 10.57 -4.34 -1.33
C ILE A 110 11.59 -3.24 -1.04
N VAL A 111 11.17 -2.22 -0.33
CA VAL A 111 12.03 -1.10 0.09
C VAL A 111 12.35 -1.20 1.58
N ASP A 112 13.51 -0.65 1.95
CA ASP A 112 13.94 -0.64 3.35
C ASP A 112 13.04 0.21 4.25
N ARG A 113 12.44 1.27 3.69
CA ARG A 113 11.55 2.19 4.43
C ARG A 113 10.67 3.02 3.50
N CYS A 114 9.49 3.38 4.00
CA CYS A 114 8.69 4.44 3.42
C CYS A 114 9.31 5.82 3.72
N ARG A 115 9.34 6.71 2.72
CA ARG A 115 9.93 8.04 2.84
C ARG A 115 8.86 9.11 2.58
N PRO A 116 8.45 9.87 3.60
CA PRO A 116 7.49 10.95 3.43
C PRO A 116 7.94 11.96 2.38
N GLY A 117 7.03 12.31 1.46
CA GLY A 117 7.32 13.23 0.34
C GLY A 117 8.14 12.63 -0.81
N SER A 118 8.57 11.37 -0.71
CA SER A 118 9.28 10.67 -1.79
C SER A 118 8.32 9.79 -2.57
N THR A 119 7.84 10.28 -3.71
CA THR A 119 6.92 9.55 -4.61
C THR A 119 7.45 8.19 -5.06
N GLY A 120 8.78 8.01 -5.11
CA GLY A 120 9.42 6.73 -5.44
C GLY A 120 9.14 5.59 -4.45
N THR A 121 8.64 5.91 -3.25
CA THR A 121 8.26 4.88 -2.26
C THR A 121 6.77 4.59 -2.24
N PHE A 122 5.92 5.34 -2.93
CA PHE A 122 4.47 5.16 -2.84
C PHE A 122 4.05 3.82 -3.44
N GLY A 123 3.21 3.07 -2.71
CA GLY A 123 2.74 1.73 -3.08
C GLY A 123 3.80 0.64 -3.04
N GLN A 124 5.03 0.95 -2.60
CA GLN A 124 6.07 -0.05 -2.40
C GLN A 124 5.83 -0.83 -1.10
N LEU A 125 6.40 -2.03 -1.03
CA LEU A 125 6.24 -2.93 0.10
C LEU A 125 7.42 -2.80 1.06
N MET A 126 7.17 -2.98 2.34
CA MET A 126 8.18 -2.93 3.38
C MET A 126 8.05 -4.15 4.28
N LEU A 127 9.17 -4.81 4.54
CA LEU A 127 9.24 -6.01 5.37
C LEU A 127 10.13 -5.70 6.57
N GLU A 128 9.57 -5.83 7.78
CA GLU A 128 10.32 -5.64 9.03
C GLU A 128 10.33 -6.94 9.83
N ALA A 129 11.49 -7.32 10.36
CA ALA A 129 11.63 -8.49 11.22
C ALA A 129 11.81 -8.07 12.67
N HIS A 130 11.07 -8.70 13.58
CA HIS A 130 11.18 -8.47 15.02
C HIS A 130 11.58 -9.77 15.71
N ALA A 131 12.62 -9.73 16.54
CA ALA A 131 13.03 -10.87 17.35
C ALA A 131 12.11 -11.02 18.57
N GLY A 132 11.58 -12.22 18.80
CA GLY A 132 10.71 -12.54 19.94
C GLY A 132 9.20 -12.43 19.66
N PRO A 133 8.34 -12.93 20.57
CA PRO A 133 6.90 -12.77 20.45
C PRO A 133 6.54 -11.28 20.45
N ALA A 134 5.62 -10.90 19.56
CA ALA A 134 5.19 -9.51 19.41
C ALA A 134 4.84 -8.87 20.78
N ALA A 135 5.42 -7.69 21.02
CA ALA A 135 5.27 -6.82 22.19
C ALA A 135 6.24 -7.05 23.37
N THR A 136 7.47 -6.52 23.29
CA THR A 136 8.17 -5.92 24.45
C THR A 136 9.35 -5.01 24.08
N ASP A 137 9.37 -4.33 22.93
CA ASP A 137 10.16 -3.09 22.78
C ASP A 137 9.76 -2.34 21.49
N PRO A 138 9.04 -1.20 21.56
CA PRO A 138 8.78 -0.37 20.38
C PRO A 138 10.05 0.29 19.82
N GLY A 139 11.22 0.15 20.48
CA GLY A 139 12.47 0.82 20.12
C GLY A 139 13.47 0.01 19.28
N ARG A 140 13.28 -1.32 19.10
CA ARG A 140 14.22 -2.14 18.31
C ARG A 140 13.60 -2.57 16.98
N VAL A 141 13.46 -1.60 16.09
CA VAL A 141 13.16 -1.83 14.67
C VAL A 141 14.45 -2.37 14.03
N ALA A 142 14.53 -3.67 13.78
CA ALA A 142 15.53 -4.20 12.86
C ALA A 142 14.91 -4.19 11.45
N ALA A 143 15.68 -3.72 10.47
CA ALA A 143 15.38 -4.02 9.07
C ALA A 143 15.22 -5.55 8.91
N ALA A 144 14.56 -6.01 7.84
CA ALA A 144 14.59 -7.43 7.48
C ALA A 144 16.03 -8.00 7.62
N PRO A 145 16.20 -9.26 8.07
CA PRO A 145 17.51 -9.81 8.38
C PRO A 145 18.46 -9.58 7.21
N ALA A 146 19.66 -9.05 7.49
CA ALA A 146 20.62 -8.81 6.43
C ALA A 146 20.99 -10.14 5.74
N PRO A 147 21.36 -10.12 4.45
CA PRO A 147 21.84 -11.31 3.76
C PRO A 147 22.95 -12.00 4.57
N GLY A 148 22.74 -13.28 4.91
CA GLY A 148 23.68 -14.09 5.69
C GLY A 148 23.46 -14.12 7.21
N GLU A 149 22.55 -13.32 7.77
CA GLU A 149 22.20 -13.39 9.19
C GLU A 149 21.22 -14.55 9.47
N ALA A 150 21.55 -15.40 10.44
CA ALA A 150 20.62 -16.43 10.91
C ALA A 150 19.49 -15.75 11.69
N PRO A 151 18.22 -15.92 11.32
CA PRO A 151 17.14 -15.28 12.04
C PRO A 151 16.96 -15.90 13.42
N PRO A 152 16.31 -15.17 14.34
CA PRO A 152 16.02 -15.66 15.68
C PRO A 152 15.20 -16.96 15.65
N ALA A 153 15.33 -17.80 16.68
CA ALA A 153 14.56 -19.04 16.82
C ALA A 153 13.03 -18.85 16.84
N ALA A 154 12.56 -17.63 17.12
CA ALA A 154 11.18 -17.20 16.91
C ALA A 154 11.21 -15.71 16.56
N TRP A 155 10.59 -15.35 15.44
CA TRP A 155 10.56 -13.97 14.98
C TRP A 155 9.24 -13.66 14.27
N THR A 156 8.88 -12.38 14.21
CA THR A 156 7.69 -11.91 13.52
C THR A 156 8.08 -11.07 12.32
N LEU A 157 7.55 -11.40 11.15
CA LEU A 157 7.67 -10.60 9.94
C LEU A 157 6.45 -9.67 9.84
N LYS A 158 6.67 -8.37 9.89
CA LYS A 158 5.63 -7.36 9.63
C LYS A 158 5.70 -6.93 8.17
N LEU A 159 4.61 -7.18 7.46
CA LEU A 159 4.40 -6.70 6.10
C LEU A 159 3.64 -5.38 6.15
N GLN A 160 4.20 -4.39 5.48
CA GLN A 160 3.66 -3.04 5.40
C GLN A 160 3.70 -2.55 3.96
N VAL A 161 2.90 -1.52 3.68
CA VAL A 161 2.86 -0.85 2.39
C VAL A 161 3.01 0.65 2.59
N CYS A 162 3.73 1.32 1.69
CA CYS A 162 3.87 2.76 1.74
C CYS A 162 2.67 3.44 1.08
N ASP A 163 2.01 4.34 1.81
CA ASP A 163 0.85 5.09 1.29
C ASP A 163 1.25 6.19 0.29
N GLY A 164 0.25 6.88 -0.26
CA GLY A 164 0.44 8.00 -1.18
C GLY A 164 1.06 9.27 -0.56
N ALA A 165 1.40 9.24 0.73
CA ALA A 165 2.15 10.28 1.42
C ALA A 165 3.57 9.81 1.84
N GLY A 166 3.87 8.52 1.67
CA GLY A 166 5.16 7.91 2.01
C GLY A 166 5.26 7.43 3.46
N TYR A 167 4.13 7.17 4.11
CA TYR A 167 4.06 6.58 5.44
C TYR A 167 3.78 5.08 5.37
N PRO A 168 4.35 4.28 6.28
CA PRO A 168 4.10 2.85 6.32
C PRO A 168 2.72 2.56 6.90
N ILE A 169 1.97 1.69 6.24
CA ILE A 169 0.71 1.14 6.74
C ILE A 169 0.92 -0.36 7.02
N PRO A 170 0.76 -0.82 8.27
CA PRO A 170 0.84 -2.24 8.59
C PRO A 170 -0.33 -3.00 7.97
N VAL A 171 -0.04 -4.15 7.36
CA VAL A 171 -1.03 -4.98 6.67
C VAL A 171 -1.17 -6.33 7.36
N GLN A 172 -0.05 -7.01 7.60
CA GLN A 172 -0.06 -8.33 8.22
C GLN A 172 1.19 -8.55 9.07
N GLU A 173 1.05 -9.29 10.16
CA GLU A 173 2.16 -9.83 10.93
C GLU A 173 2.15 -11.35 10.83
N LEU A 174 3.28 -11.93 10.45
CA LEU A 174 3.45 -13.38 10.31
C LEU A 174 4.43 -13.87 11.37
N ALA A 175 3.97 -14.80 12.21
CA ALA A 175 4.84 -15.51 13.13
C ALA A 175 5.67 -16.53 12.36
N MET A 176 6.98 -16.34 12.36
CA MET A 176 7.93 -17.22 11.71
C MET A 176 8.45 -18.21 12.76
N ARG A 177 8.29 -19.50 12.47
CA ARG A 177 8.81 -20.61 13.27
C ARG A 177 9.83 -21.37 12.42
N PRO A 178 10.97 -21.78 12.99
CA PRO A 178 11.91 -22.69 12.34
C PRO A 178 11.33 -24.09 12.20
#